data_AF-A0A3D2W6G2-F1
#
_entry.id   AF-A0A3D2W6G2-F1
#
_cell.length_a   1.000
_cell.length_b   1.000
_cell.length_c   1.000
_cell.angle_alpha   90.00
_cell.angle_beta   90.00
_cell.angle_gamma   90.00
#
_symmetry.space_group_name_H-M   'P 1'
#
loop_
_entity.id
_entity.type
_entity.pdbx_description
1 polymer ?
#
loop_
_entity_poly.entity_id
_entity_poly.type
_entity_poly.pdbx_seq_one_letter_code
_entity_poly.pdbx_strand_id
1 'polypeptide(L)' 'VQASHAMSIGRVDDDVLYYMMSRGLNLQQCTSLISTGYLMPITEVIANEELRTKLREELERKMSDLCSM' A
#
# COMPACT_ATOMS: atom_id res chain seq x y z
N VAL A 1 32.27 -13.34 -1.04
CA VAL A 1 31.09 -12.44 -1.15
C VAL A 1 29.92 -13.10 -0.43
N GLN A 2 29.14 -12.35 0.37
CA GLN A 2 27.89 -12.83 0.96
C GLN A 2 26.74 -12.02 0.38
N ALA A 3 25.78 -12.70 -0.22
CA ALA A 3 24.51 -12.14 -0.64
C ALA A 3 23.40 -13.00 -0.04
N SER A 4 22.35 -12.36 0.49
CA SER A 4 21.14 -13.01 0.97
C SER A 4 19.95 -12.47 0.18
N HIS A 5 18.99 -13.33 -0.13
CA HIS A 5 17.75 -12.96 -0.82
C HIS A 5 16.56 -13.54 -0.05
N ALA A 6 15.55 -12.71 0.20
CA ALA A 6 14.31 -13.11 0.86
C ALA A 6 13.12 -12.51 0.11
N MET A 7 12.09 -13.33 -0.08
CA MET A 7 10.79 -12.93 -0.61
C MET A 7 9.73 -13.41 0.37
N SER A 8 8.84 -12.52 0.77
CA SER A 8 7.68 -12.85 1.61
C SER A 8 6.39 -12.71 0.81
N ILE A 9 5.52 -13.71 0.89
CA ILE A 9 4.15 -13.66 0.39
C ILE A 9 3.20 -13.93 1.56
N GLY A 10 2.12 -13.16 1.65
CA GLY A 10 1.19 -13.25 2.77
C GLY A 10 -0.17 -12.67 2.39
N ARG A 11 -1.17 -13.01 3.19
CA ARG A 11 -2.49 -12.38 3.15
C ARG A 11 -2.54 -11.25 4.17
N VAL A 12 -3.47 -10.31 3.97
CA VAL A 12 -3.79 -9.34 5.00
C VAL A 12 -4.31 -10.08 6.24
N ASP A 13 -3.94 -9.60 7.42
CA ASP A 13 -4.39 -10.16 8.70
C ASP A 13 -5.92 -10.02 8.84
N ASP A 14 -6.59 -11.14 9.12
CA ASP A 14 -8.04 -11.22 9.24
C ASP A 14 -8.57 -10.37 10.42
N ASP A 15 -7.79 -10.20 11.50
CA ASP A 15 -8.18 -9.37 12.64
C ASP A 15 -8.19 -7.88 12.27
N VAL A 16 -7.24 -7.46 11.42
CA VAL A 16 -7.19 -6.08 10.88
C VAL A 16 -8.39 -5.84 9.97
N LEU A 17 -8.70 -6.79 9.08
CA LEU A 17 -9.87 -6.70 8.21
C LEU A 17 -11.16 -6.65 9.03
N TYR A 18 -11.31 -7.52 10.03
CA TYR A 18 -12.46 -7.54 10.93
C TYR A 18 -12.62 -6.20 11.65
N TYR A 19 -11.54 -5.65 12.21
CA TYR A 19 -11.57 -4.37 12.89
C TYR A 19 -12.03 -3.24 11.96
N MET A 20 -11.46 -3.15 10.76
CA MET A 20 -11.81 -2.11 9.80
C MET A 20 -13.24 -2.25 9.29
N MET A 21 -13.69 -3.47 9.02
CA MET A 21 -15.06 -3.73 8.57
C MET A 21 -16.09 -3.46 9.67
N SER A 22 -15.76 -3.73 10.94
CA SER A 22 -16.60 -3.38 12.10
C SER A 22 -16.80 -1.86 12.25
N ARG A 23 -15.91 -1.06 11.65
CA ARG A 23 -15.99 0.41 11.60
C ARG A 23 -16.73 0.93 10.36
N GLY A 24 -17.36 0.05 9.59
CA GLY A 24 -18.23 0.42 8.47
C GLY A 24 -17.53 0.45 7.11
N LEU A 25 -16.28 -0.01 7.01
CA LEU A 25 -15.60 -0.17 5.72
C LEU A 25 -15.99 -1.51 5.10
N ASN A 26 -16.18 -1.54 3.78
CA ASN A 26 -16.25 -2.82 3.07
C ASN A 26 -14.85 -3.39 2.81
N LEU A 27 -14.76 -4.65 2.40
CA LEU A 27 -13.49 -5.33 2.16
C LEU A 27 -12.62 -4.61 1.12
N GLN A 28 -13.23 -4.05 0.07
CA GLN A 28 -12.51 -3.32 -0.99
C GLN A 28 -11.88 -2.03 -0.43
N GLN A 29 -12.62 -1.27 0.38
CA GLN A 29 -12.11 -0.08 1.07
C GLN A 29 -10.99 -0.43 2.06
N CYS A 30 -11.12 -1.54 2.79
CA CYS A 30 -10.06 -2.02 3.69
C CYS A 30 -8.79 -2.35 2.90
N THR A 31 -8.94 -3.12 1.82
CA THR A 31 -7.83 -3.54 0.96
C THR A 31 -7.12 -2.33 0.34
N SER A 32 -7.89 -1.36 -0.15
CA SER A 32 -7.38 -0.11 -0.72
C SER A 32 -6.57 0.69 0.30
N LEU A 33 -7.12 0.88 1.50
CA LEU A 33 -6.47 1.66 2.56
C LEU A 33 -5.18 1.00 3.04
N ILE A 34 -5.21 -0.31 3.29
CA ILE A 34 -4.04 -1.08 3.74
C ILE A 34 -2.95 -1.06 2.67
N SER A 35 -3.30 -1.34 1.42
CA SER A 35 -2.32 -1.37 0.31
C SER A 35 -1.69 0.00 0.07
N THR A 36 -2.51 1.06 0.10
CA THR A 36 -2.03 2.43 -0.05
C THR A 36 -1.08 2.80 1.09
N GLY A 37 -1.49 2.57 2.35
CA GLY A 37 -0.67 2.86 3.52
C GLY A 37 0.65 2.07 3.56
N TYR A 38 0.64 0.85 3.01
CA TYR A 38 1.84 0.02 2.92
C TYR A 38 2.82 0.50 1.85
N LEU A 39 2.33 0.96 0.70
CA LEU A 39 3.17 1.38 -0.43
C LEU A 39 3.64 2.84 -0.34
N MET A 40 2.88 3.71 0.32
CA MET A 40 3.19 5.13 0.45
C MET A 40 4.61 5.42 0.98
N PRO A 41 5.10 4.73 2.04
CA PRO A 41 6.42 5.01 2.59
C PRO A 41 7.59 4.80 1.62
N ILE A 42 7.39 4.05 0.52
CA ILE A 42 8.42 3.83 -0.50
C ILE A 42 8.83 5.15 -1.18
N THR A 43 7.93 6.13 -1.27
CA THR A 43 8.22 7.42 -1.88
C THR A 43 9.28 8.21 -1.10
N GLU A 44 9.35 7.99 0.23
CA GLU A 44 10.28 8.68 1.12
C GLU A 44 11.75 8.30 0.90
N VAL A 45 12.01 7.23 0.13
CA VAL A 45 13.37 6.86 -0.31
C VAL A 45 13.92 7.87 -1.32
N ILE A 46 13.05 8.62 -2.01
CA ILE A 46 13.45 9.59 -3.01
C ILE A 46 13.76 10.94 -2.35
N ALA A 47 15.04 11.31 -2.36
CA ALA A 47 15.52 12.59 -1.83
C ALA A 47 15.13 13.79 -2.72
N ASN A 48 14.95 13.60 -4.02
CA ASN A 48 14.51 14.66 -4.92
C ASN A 48 12.99 14.90 -4.74
N GLU A 49 12.64 16.06 -4.22
CA GLU A 49 11.27 16.48 -3.90
C GLU A 49 10.29 16.38 -5.08
N GLU A 50 10.73 16.80 -6.28
CA GLU A 50 9.90 16.76 -7.48
C GLU A 50 9.59 15.32 -7.90
N LEU A 51 10.61 14.46 -7.91
CA LEU A 51 10.45 13.04 -8.23
C LEU A 51 9.63 12.31 -7.15
N ARG A 52 9.80 12.65 -5.87
CA ARG A 52 9.00 12.09 -4.78
C ARG A 52 7.53 12.42 -4.96
N THR A 53 7.22 13.68 -5.27
CA THR A 53 5.86 14.14 -5.53
C THR A 53 5.24 13.43 -6.73
N LYS A 54 5.96 13.36 -7.86
CA LYS A 54 5.49 12.64 -9.06
C LYS A 54 5.22 11.17 -8.77
N LEU A 55 6.12 10.48 -8.06
CA LEU A 55 5.94 9.07 -7.71
C LEU A 55 4.73 8.88 -6.80
N ARG A 56 4.54 9.78 -5.83
CA ARG A 56 3.39 9.76 -4.92
C ARG A 56 2.07 9.87 -5.69
N GLU A 57 1.96 10.84 -6.60
CA GLU A 57 0.77 11.05 -7.43
C GLU A 57 0.48 9.84 -8.34
N GLU A 58 1.51 9.25 -8.95
CA GLU A 58 1.35 8.05 -9.78
C GLU A 58 0.93 6.83 -8.96
N LEU A 59 1.45 6.66 -7.74
CA LEU A 59 1.05 5.59 -6.84
C LEU A 59 -0.41 5.76 -6.39
N GLU A 60 -0.81 6.96 -5.97
CA GLU A 60 -2.19 7.27 -5.60
C GLU A 60 -3.15 6.97 -6.76
N ARG A 61 -2.80 7.42 -7.98
CA ARG A 61 -3.57 7.13 -9.21
C ARG A 61 -3.72 5.64 -9.44
N LYS A 62 -2.61 4.89 -9.44
CA LYS A 62 -2.64 3.44 -9.68
C LYS A 62 -3.41 2.69 -8.60
N MET A 63 -3.26 3.06 -7.33
CA MET A 63 -4.01 2.42 -6.23
C MET A 63 -5.50 2.69 -6.34
N SER A 64 -5.88 3.92 -6.69
CA SER A 64 -7.27 4.25 -7.00
C SER A 64 -7.78 3.34 -8.12
N ASP A 65 -7.10 3.25 -9.26
CA ASP A 65 -7.54 2.44 -10.41
C ASP A 65 -7.64 0.95 -10.07
N LEU A 66 -6.64 0.38 -9.38
CA LEU A 66 -6.59 -1.03 -9.03
C LEU A 66 -7.62 -1.43 -7.97
N CYS A 67 -7.91 -0.53 -7.02
CA CYS A 67 -8.78 -0.83 -5.89
C CYS A 67 -10.20 -0.26 -6.03
N SER A 68 -10.51 0.46 -7.11
CA SER A 68 -11.87 0.89 -7.47
C SER A 68 -12.59 -0.05 -8.44
N MET A 69 -11.87 -1.06 -8.98
CA MET A 69 -12.44 -2.26 -9.60
C MET A 69 -12.86 -3.27 -8.54
#